data_AF-A0A349YKU5-F1
#
_entry.id   AF-A0A349YKU5-F1
#
_cell.length_a   1.000
_cell.length_b   1.000
_cell.length_c   1.000
_cell.angle_alpha   90.00
_cell.angle_beta   90.00
_cell.angle_gamma   90.00
#
_symmetry.space_group_name_H-M   'P 1'
#
loop_
_entity.id
_entity.type
_entity.pdbx_description
1 polymer ?
#
loop_
_entity_poly.entity_id
_entity_poly.type
_entity_poly.pdbx_seq_one_letter_code
_entity_poly.pdbx_strand_id
1 'polypeptide(L)'
;MNVIKDILRGVLIGVANAIPGVSGGTMMVSMGIYDKIISCVTNIFKQWKKSLLTLFPYAIGMALGIVGLSFAIEYLFANHPMPTALAFIGLILGGLPMMIGKMKGSKLNAGNGIVFVLFFALIFLLQWLNGKSATDVTLVLSAPM
;
A
#
# COMPACT_ATOMS: atom_id res chain seq x y z
N MET A 1 -23.97 1.79 17.37
CA MET A 1 -22.67 2.12 16.73
C MET A 1 -21.62 2.09 17.82
N ASN A 2 -20.64 1.20 17.71
CA ASN A 2 -19.52 1.19 18.66
C ASN A 2 -18.35 1.89 17.97
N VAL A 3 -18.25 3.21 18.17
CA VAL A 3 -17.27 4.07 17.48
C VAL A 3 -15.85 3.52 17.59
N ILE A 4 -15.48 3.00 18.75
CA ILE A 4 -14.17 2.37 18.99
C ILE A 4 -13.96 1.15 18.08
N LYS A 5 -14.96 0.27 17.93
CA LYS A 5 -14.88 -0.90 17.03
C LYS A 5 -14.77 -0.48 15.57
N ASP A 6 -15.48 0.59 15.18
CA ASP A 6 -15.45 1.10 13.82
C ASP A 6 -14.09 1.76 13.49
N ILE A 7 -13.49 2.47 14.46
CA ILE A 7 -12.11 2.97 14.34
C ILE A 7 -11.12 1.82 14.20
N LEU A 8 -11.16 0.80 15.08
CA LEU A 8 -10.26 -0.36 15.01
C LEU A 8 -10.38 -1.09 13.66
N ARG A 9 -11.60 -1.27 13.16
CA ARG A 9 -11.84 -1.81 11.80
C ARG A 9 -11.22 -0.92 10.74
N GLY A 10 -11.35 0.40 10.87
CA GLY A 10 -10.67 1.38 10.02
C GLY A 10 -9.15 1.21 10.03
N VAL A 11 -8.53 1.03 11.20
CA VAL A 11 -7.08 0.79 11.33
C VAL A 11 -6.67 -0.45 10.54
N LEU A 12 -7.40 -1.56 10.71
CA LEU A 12 -7.10 -2.80 9.98
C LEU A 12 -7.25 -2.63 8.47
N ILE A 13 -8.25 -1.87 7.99
CA ILE A 13 -8.40 -1.56 6.57
C ILE A 13 -7.22 -0.71 6.07
N GLY A 14 -6.79 0.29 6.85
CA GLY A 14 -5.66 1.16 6.52
C GLY A 14 -4.36 0.37 6.39
N VAL A 15 -4.08 -0.48 7.38
CA VAL A 15 -2.92 -1.39 7.36
C VAL A 15 -2.98 -2.34 6.16
N ALA A 16 -4.14 -2.95 5.91
CA ALA A 16 -4.34 -3.86 4.80
C ALA A 16 -4.06 -3.20 3.43
N ASN A 17 -4.39 -1.93 3.26
CA ASN A 17 -4.13 -1.20 2.00
C ASN A 17 -2.67 -0.75 1.84
N ALA A 18 -1.92 -0.64 2.93
CA ALA A 18 -0.52 -0.22 2.88
C ALA A 18 0.45 -1.38 2.57
N ILE A 19 0.02 -2.63 2.75
CA ILE A 19 0.83 -3.84 2.53
C ILE A 19 0.63 -4.37 1.11
N PRO A 20 1.70 -4.67 0.35
CA PRO A 20 1.57 -5.21 -1.00
C PRO A 20 0.88 -6.58 -1.00
N GLY A 21 -0.05 -6.78 -1.94
CA GLY A 21 -0.78 -8.03 -2.09
C GLY A 21 -1.96 -8.21 -1.13
N VAL A 22 -2.21 -7.27 -0.22
CA VAL A 22 -3.35 -7.29 0.70
C VAL A 22 -4.41 -6.28 0.22
N SER A 23 -5.70 -6.65 0.28
CA SER A 23 -6.80 -5.78 -0.18
C SER A 23 -7.72 -5.37 0.96
N GLY A 24 -7.82 -4.07 1.23
CA GLY A 24 -8.76 -3.52 2.22
C GLY A 24 -10.23 -3.84 1.90
N GLY A 25 -10.58 -3.97 0.62
CA GLY A 25 -11.91 -4.44 0.19
C GLY A 25 -12.21 -5.85 0.69
N THR A 26 -11.25 -6.77 0.54
CA THR A 26 -11.40 -8.15 1.07
C THR A 26 -11.47 -8.18 2.59
N MET A 27 -10.71 -7.31 3.28
CA MET A 27 -10.79 -7.16 4.73
C MET A 27 -12.15 -6.62 5.19
N MET A 28 -12.73 -5.66 4.48
CA MET A 28 -14.08 -5.17 4.74
C MET A 28 -15.14 -6.27 4.60
N VAL A 29 -15.01 -7.14 3.59
CA VAL A 29 -15.89 -8.31 3.40
C VAL A 29 -15.72 -9.28 4.55
N SER A 30 -14.48 -9.64 4.90
CA SER A 30 -14.18 -10.54 6.01
C SER A 30 -14.70 -10.04 7.36
N MET A 31 -14.75 -8.73 7.57
CA MET A 31 -15.27 -8.11 8.79
C MET A 31 -16.80 -7.90 8.77
N GLY A 32 -17.47 -8.24 7.67
CA GLY A 32 -18.92 -8.06 7.49
C GLY A 32 -19.36 -6.60 7.44
N ILE A 33 -18.46 -5.68 7.06
CA ILE A 33 -18.74 -4.22 7.00
C ILE A 33 -18.75 -3.66 5.58
N TYR A 34 -18.44 -4.50 4.58
CA TYR A 34 -18.39 -4.10 3.18
C TYR A 34 -19.68 -3.44 2.71
N ASP A 35 -20.82 -4.12 2.89
CA ASP A 35 -22.13 -3.63 2.43
C ASP A 35 -22.53 -2.32 3.08
N LYS A 36 -22.17 -2.15 4.36
CA LYS A 36 -22.43 -0.91 5.12
C LYS A 36 -21.61 0.25 4.54
N ILE A 37 -20.30 0.05 4.35
CA ILE A 37 -19.40 1.09 3.85
C ILE A 37 -19.76 1.45 2.41
N ILE A 38 -19.93 0.47 1.53
CA ILE A 38 -20.26 0.73 0.12
C ILE A 38 -21.62 1.42 -0.02
N SER A 39 -22.62 1.02 0.77
CA SER A 39 -23.94 1.67 0.77
C SER A 39 -23.86 3.14 1.20
N CYS A 40 -23.04 3.46 2.22
CA CYS A 40 -22.78 4.84 2.63
C CYS A 40 -22.05 5.65 1.55
N VAL A 41 -21.09 5.03 0.85
CA VAL A 41 -20.36 5.70 -0.25
C VAL A 41 -21.29 5.96 -1.43
N THR A 42 -22.11 4.99 -1.83
CA THR A 42 -23.06 5.13 -2.95
C THR A 42 -24.16 6.16 -2.65
N ASN A 43 -24.62 6.25 -1.41
CA ASN A 43 -25.68 7.19 -1.00
C ASN A 43 -25.15 8.50 -0.42
N ILE A 44 -23.87 8.82 -0.61
CA ILE A 44 -23.23 9.98 0.01
C ILE A 44 -23.93 11.30 -0.35
N PHE A 45 -24.39 11.45 -1.59
CA PHE A 45 -25.11 12.66 -2.03
C PHE A 45 -26.56 12.72 -1.54
N LYS A 46 -27.22 11.57 -1.35
CA LYS A 46 -28.62 11.49 -0.91
C LYS A 46 -28.75 11.63 0.62
N GLN A 47 -27.79 11.09 1.36
CA GLN A 47 -27.80 11.08 2.83
C GLN A 47 -26.44 11.52 3.37
N TRP A 48 -25.99 12.70 2.97
CA TRP A 48 -24.65 13.23 3.28
C TRP A 48 -24.28 13.16 4.75
N LYS A 49 -25.13 13.71 5.63
CA LYS A 49 -24.87 13.71 7.09
C LYS A 49 -24.72 12.30 7.65
N LYS A 50 -25.65 11.39 7.34
CA LYS A 50 -25.63 10.01 7.87
C LYS A 50 -24.48 9.19 7.31
N SER A 51 -24.19 9.35 6.03
CA SER A 51 -23.10 8.64 5.34
C SER A 51 -21.75 9.10 5.86
N LEU A 52 -21.53 10.42 5.98
CA LEU A 52 -20.30 10.95 6.58
C LEU A 52 -20.14 10.53 8.04
N LEU A 53 -21.19 10.65 8.87
CA LEU A 53 -21.10 10.25 10.28
C LEU A 53 -20.75 8.78 10.45
N THR A 54 -21.19 7.93 9.52
CA THR A 54 -20.89 6.51 9.50
C THR A 54 -19.47 6.23 9.00
N LEU A 55 -19.01 6.96 7.98
CA LEU A 55 -17.72 6.74 7.32
C LEU A 55 -16.55 7.36 8.10
N PHE A 56 -16.79 8.46 8.79
CA PHE A 56 -15.80 9.23 9.54
C PHE A 56 -14.95 8.40 10.52
N PRO A 57 -15.52 7.54 11.39
CA PRO A 57 -14.71 6.71 12.28
C PRO A 57 -13.82 5.71 11.53
N TYR A 58 -14.30 5.13 10.41
CA TYR A 58 -13.46 4.25 9.58
C TYR A 58 -12.35 5.04 8.88
N ALA A 59 -12.63 6.27 8.44
CA ALA A 59 -11.65 7.15 7.80
C ALA A 59 -10.53 7.55 8.78
N ILE A 60 -10.89 7.93 10.02
CA ILE A 60 -9.92 8.19 11.08
C ILE A 60 -9.09 6.93 11.35
N GLY A 61 -9.75 5.78 11.51
CA GLY A 61 -9.06 4.52 11.70
C GLY A 61 -8.08 4.21 10.57
N MET A 62 -8.49 4.36 9.31
CA MET A 62 -7.63 4.13 8.15
C MET A 62 -6.42 5.06 8.15
N ALA A 63 -6.62 6.36 8.43
CA ALA A 63 -5.52 7.31 8.52
C ALA A 63 -4.54 6.93 9.64
N LEU A 64 -5.04 6.59 10.82
CA LEU A 64 -4.20 6.13 11.95
C LEU A 64 -3.45 4.83 11.60
N GLY A 65 -4.11 3.89 10.92
CA GLY A 65 -3.50 2.64 10.49
C GLY A 65 -2.39 2.84 9.47
N ILE A 66 -2.62 3.69 8.47
CA ILE A 66 -1.61 4.03 7.45
C ILE A 66 -0.44 4.75 8.10
N VAL A 67 -0.69 5.84 8.84
CA VAL A 67 0.36 6.64 9.47
C VAL A 67 1.16 5.82 10.48
N GLY A 68 0.46 5.05 11.33
CA GLY A 68 1.09 4.17 12.31
C GLY A 68 1.96 3.10 11.65
N LEU A 69 1.47 2.49 10.56
CA LEU A 69 2.27 1.52 9.81
C LEU A 69 3.45 2.18 9.10
N SER A 70 3.29 3.39 8.56
CA SER A 70 4.39 4.14 7.93
C SER A 70 5.56 4.33 8.90
N PHE A 71 5.29 4.78 10.13
CA PHE A 71 6.31 4.92 11.16
C PHE A 71 6.91 3.56 11.58
N ALA A 72 6.09 2.51 11.64
CA ALA A 72 6.58 1.17 11.94
C ALA A 72 7.50 0.64 10.84
N ILE A 73 7.14 0.81 9.58
CA ILE A 73 7.95 0.41 8.42
C ILE A 73 9.24 1.22 8.37
N GLU A 74 9.18 2.54 8.61
CA GLU A 74 10.36 3.40 8.68
C GLU A 74 11.33 2.92 9.76
N TYR A 75 10.82 2.63 10.96
CA TYR A 75 11.62 2.06 12.04
C TYR A 75 12.21 0.69 11.68
N LEU A 76 11.42 -0.18 11.04
CA LEU A 76 11.87 -1.51 10.59
C LEU A 76 12.98 -1.41 9.53
N PHE A 77 12.86 -0.48 8.59
CA PHE A 77 13.92 -0.25 7.60
C PHE A 77 15.17 0.36 8.21
N ALA A 78 15.05 1.24 9.21
CA ALA A 78 16.19 1.85 9.89
C ALA A 78 16.99 0.82 10.71
N ASN A 79 16.31 -0.09 11.41
CA ASN A 79 16.97 -1.05 12.32
C ASN A 79 17.25 -2.41 11.68
N HIS A 80 16.39 -2.84 10.75
CA HIS A 80 16.44 -4.15 10.10
C HIS A 80 16.17 -4.05 8.59
N PRO A 81 17.04 -3.35 7.82
CA PRO A 81 16.80 -3.09 6.40
C PRO A 81 16.71 -4.37 5.57
N MET A 82 17.61 -5.34 5.81
CA MET A 82 17.66 -6.56 4.99
C MET A 82 16.45 -7.49 5.25
N PRO A 83 16.08 -7.83 6.50
CA PRO A 83 14.87 -8.61 6.76
C PRO A 83 13.60 -7.92 6.24
N THR A 84 13.49 -6.60 6.41
CA THR A 84 12.32 -5.84 5.96
C THR A 84 12.21 -5.84 4.44
N ALA A 85 13.32 -5.62 3.72
CA ALA A 85 13.35 -5.69 2.26
C ALA A 85 12.95 -7.09 1.75
N LEU A 86 13.51 -8.15 2.33
CA LEU A 86 13.16 -9.53 1.96
C LEU A 86 11.69 -9.85 2.25
N ALA A 87 11.11 -9.34 3.34
CA ALA A 87 9.69 -9.50 3.64
C ALA A 87 8.81 -8.85 2.56
N PHE A 88 9.12 -7.62 2.14
CA PHE A 88 8.39 -6.95 1.06
C PHE A 88 8.51 -7.67 -0.28
N ILE A 89 9.72 -8.11 -0.64
CA ILE A 89 9.94 -8.92 -1.85
C ILE A 89 9.11 -10.21 -1.76
N GLY A 90 9.12 -10.91 -0.62
CA GLY A 90 8.33 -12.11 -0.40
C GLY A 90 6.82 -11.88 -0.53
N LEU A 91 6.30 -10.78 0.02
CA LEU A 91 4.89 -10.40 -0.12
C LEU A 91 4.51 -10.10 -1.58
N ILE A 92 5.35 -9.36 -2.30
CA ILE A 92 5.14 -9.06 -3.72
C ILE A 92 5.13 -10.35 -4.54
N LEU A 93 6.15 -11.19 -4.37
CA LEU A 93 6.25 -12.48 -5.07
C LEU A 93 5.08 -13.40 -4.73
N GLY A 94 4.61 -13.41 -3.48
CA GLY A 94 3.44 -14.18 -3.05
C GLY A 94 2.14 -13.74 -3.73
N GLY A 95 2.02 -12.47 -4.11
CA GLY A 95 0.87 -11.94 -4.86
C GLY A 95 0.89 -12.27 -6.37
N LEU A 96 2.06 -12.53 -6.96
CA LEU A 96 2.20 -12.78 -8.40
C LEU A 96 1.42 -13.99 -8.93
N PRO A 97 1.42 -15.17 -8.27
CA PRO A 97 0.65 -16.33 -8.74
C PRO A 97 -0.84 -16.03 -8.94
N MET A 98 -1.43 -15.24 -8.05
CA MET A 98 -2.83 -14.82 -8.16
C MET A 98 -3.06 -13.95 -9.41
N MET A 99 -2.12 -13.05 -9.71
CA MET A 99 -2.22 -12.17 -10.88
C MET A 99 -2.01 -12.93 -12.19
N ILE A 100 -1.00 -13.80 -12.27
CA ILE A 100 -0.69 -14.61 -13.46
C ILE A 100 -1.81 -15.61 -13.74
N GLY A 101 -2.41 -16.20 -12.70
CA GLY A 101 -3.56 -17.09 -12.84
C GLY A 101 -4.76 -16.44 -13.53
N LYS A 102 -4.99 -15.14 -13.31
CA LYS A 102 -6.07 -14.37 -13.97
C LYS A 102 -5.76 -14.00 -15.42
N MET A 103 -4.51 -14.08 -15.85
CA MET A 103 -4.05 -13.71 -17.20
C MET A 103 -3.82 -14.91 -18.13
N LYS A 104 -4.10 -16.14 -17.68
CA LYS A 104 -3.78 -17.39 -18.41
C LYS A 104 -4.41 -17.54 -19.81
N GLY A 105 -5.33 -16.66 -20.20
CA GLY A 105 -5.95 -16.61 -21.53
C GLY A 105 -5.48 -15.47 -22.45
N SER A 106 -4.65 -14.52 -21.96
CA SER A 106 -4.17 -13.42 -22.79
C SER A 106 -2.89 -13.79 -23.52
N LYS A 107 -2.91 -13.80 -24.85
CA LYS A 107 -1.67 -13.90 -25.65
C LYS A 107 -0.82 -12.65 -25.41
N LEU A 108 0.46 -12.84 -25.10
CA LEU A 108 1.42 -11.74 -25.06
C LEU A 108 1.59 -11.20 -26.48
N ASN A 109 0.96 -10.07 -26.76
CA ASN A 109 1.07 -9.42 -28.05
C ASN A 109 2.43 -8.70 -28.13
N ALA A 110 3.06 -8.67 -29.31
CA ALA A 110 4.37 -8.05 -29.50
C ALA A 110 4.42 -6.58 -29.02
N GLY A 111 3.30 -5.86 -29.14
CA GLY A 111 3.15 -4.51 -28.60
C GLY A 111 3.33 -4.40 -27.08
N ASN A 112 2.85 -5.39 -26.31
CA ASN A 112 3.00 -5.39 -24.85
C ASN A 112 4.47 -5.59 -24.45
N GLY A 113 5.22 -6.39 -25.21
CA GLY A 113 6.65 -6.58 -25.01
C GLY A 113 7.45 -5.30 -25.25
N ILE A 114 7.14 -4.57 -26.33
CA ILE A 114 7.79 -3.29 -26.63
C ILE A 114 7.49 -2.26 -25.54
N VAL A 115 6.24 -2.15 -25.08
CA VAL A 115 5.87 -1.23 -23.98
C VAL A 115 6.62 -1.60 -22.69
N PHE A 116 6.74 -2.89 -22.36
CA PHE A 116 7.51 -3.33 -21.20
C PHE A 116 8.98 -2.92 -21.28
N VAL A 117 9.65 -3.18 -22.41
CA VAL A 117 11.07 -2.82 -22.61
C VAL A 117 11.27 -1.31 -22.57
N LEU A 118 10.36 -0.52 -23.16
CA LEU A 118 10.41 0.95 -23.10
C LEU A 118 10.27 1.47 -21.67
N PHE A 119 9.30 0.96 -20.90
CA PHE A 119 9.13 1.35 -19.48
C PHE A 119 10.36 0.96 -18.64
N PHE A 120 10.91 -0.23 -18.87
CA PHE A 120 12.11 -0.69 -18.18
C PHE A 120 13.32 0.20 -18.50
N ALA A 121 13.53 0.52 -19.78
CA ALA A 121 14.60 1.43 -20.23
C ALA A 121 14.41 2.85 -19.67
N LEU A 122 13.16 3.34 -19.60
CA LEU A 122 12.85 4.63 -19.00
C LEU A 122 13.18 4.67 -17.51
N ILE A 123 12.80 3.64 -16.74
CA ILE A 123 13.15 3.55 -15.32
C ILE A 123 14.67 3.52 -15.14
N PHE A 124 15.37 2.74 -15.96
CA PHE A 124 16.83 2.67 -15.93
C PHE A 124 17.48 4.02 -16.26
N LEU A 125 16.99 4.72 -17.29
CA LEU A 125 17.45 6.06 -17.67
C LEU A 125 17.18 7.07 -16.55
N LEU A 126 16.01 7.03 -15.93
CA LEU A 126 15.69 7.90 -14.79
C LEU A 126 16.63 7.64 -13.63
N GLN A 127 16.92 6.38 -13.30
CA GLN A 127 17.91 6.05 -12.26
C GLN A 127 19.32 6.51 -12.63
N TRP A 128 19.71 6.38 -13.89
CA TRP A 128 21.00 6.86 -14.38
C TRP A 128 21.12 8.39 -14.30
N LEU A 129 20.04 9.11 -14.62
CA LEU A 129 19.97 10.57 -14.49
C LEU A 129 19.93 11.01 -13.02
N ASN A 130 19.23 10.28 -12.15
CA ASN A 130 19.17 10.53 -10.71
C ASN A 130 20.45 10.12 -9.96
N GLY A 131 21.27 9.24 -10.55
CA GLY A 131 22.56 8.82 -10.02
C GLY A 131 23.59 9.95 -9.87
N LYS A 132 23.26 11.18 -10.33
CA LYS A 132 24.02 12.41 -10.06
C LYS A 132 23.49 13.23 -8.86
N SER A 133 22.44 12.76 -8.19
CA SER A 133 21.81 13.40 -7.02
C SER A 133 21.82 12.49 -5.78
N ALA A 134 22.61 11.42 -5.78
CA ALA A 134 23.11 10.84 -4.54
C ALA A 134 24.17 11.79 -3.98
N THR A 135 23.71 12.88 -3.33
CA THR A 135 24.51 13.68 -2.41
C THR A 135 25.38 12.75 -1.59
N ASP A 136 26.68 13.00 -1.64
CA ASP A 136 27.67 12.47 -0.70
C ASP A 136 27.07 12.51 0.70
N VAL A 137 26.60 11.36 1.18
CA VAL A 137 26.55 11.12 2.62
C VAL A 137 28.02 11.01 2.99
N THR A 138 28.62 12.18 3.24
CA THR A 138 29.88 12.31 3.96
C THR A 138 29.69 11.52 5.23
N LEU A 139 30.23 10.30 5.22
CA LEU A 139 30.54 9.54 6.41
C LEU A 139 31.48 10.43 7.21
N VAL A 140 30.92 11.30 8.05
CA VAL A 140 31.65 11.97 9.11
C VAL A 140 32.07 10.85 10.04
N LEU A 141 33.21 10.24 9.73
CA LEU A 141 34.05 9.54 10.68
C LEU A 141 34.38 10.58 11.77
N SER A 142 33.49 10.72 12.74
CA SER A 142 33.84 11.29 14.03
C SER A 142 34.80 10.29 14.67
N ALA A 143 36.09 10.45 14.35
CA ALA A 143 37.15 9.93 15.18
C ALA A 143 37.11 10.75 16.49
N PRO A 144 36.91 10.11 17.65
CA PRO A 144 37.08 10.81 18.92
C PRO A 144 38.58 11.00 19.15
N MET A 145 39.02 12.26 19.19
CA MET A 145 40.10 12.67 20.09
C MET A 145 39.49 13.54 21.19
#